data_AF-A0A2I0NFT9-F1
#
_entry.id   AF-A0A2I0NFT9-F1
#
_cell.length_a   1.000
_cell.length_b   1.000
_cell.length_c   1.000
_cell.angle_alpha   90.00
_cell.angle_beta   90.00
_cell.angle_gamma   90.00
#
_symmetry.space_group_name_H-M   'P 1'
#
loop_
_entity.id
_entity.type
_entity.pdbx_description
1 polymer ?
#
loop_
_entity_poly.entity_id
_entity_poly.type
_entity_poly.pdbx_seq_one_letter_code
_entity_poly.pdbx_strand_id
1 'polypeptide(L)' 'MTDLNTIEKPNWCPGCGDFGILLALKKAIIELGIAPENTAIISGIGCS' A
#
# COMPACT_ATOMS: atom_id res chain seq x y z
N MET A 1 3.59 7.66 -13.50
CA MET A 1 3.00 6.44 -12.92
C MET A 1 2.37 6.83 -11.61
N THR A 2 1.04 6.92 -11.57
CA THR A 2 0.31 7.62 -10.49
C THR A 2 -0.62 6.74 -9.68
N ASP A 3 -0.70 5.44 -9.99
CA ASP A 3 -1.63 4.53 -9.32
C ASP A 3 -0.97 3.20 -8.93
N LEU A 4 -1.15 2.85 -7.65
CA LEU A 4 -0.69 1.61 -7.01
C LEU A 4 -1.88 0.84 -6.43
N ASN A 5 -3.11 1.10 -6.90
CA ASN A 5 -4.29 0.37 -6.48
C ASN A 5 -4.34 -1.03 -7.08
N THR A 6 -4.83 -1.96 -6.27
CA THR A 6 -5.11 -3.35 -6.66
C THR A 6 -6.60 -3.52 -6.88
N ILE A 7 -6.99 -4.60 -7.56
CA ILE A 7 -8.40 -4.99 -7.71
C ILE A 7 -9.05 -5.32 -6.36
N GLU A 8 -8.25 -5.85 -5.44
CA GLU A 8 -8.70 -6.20 -4.09
C GLU A 8 -8.80 -4.96 -3.20
N LYS A 9 -9.85 -4.94 -2.38
CA LYS A 9 -10.08 -3.88 -1.39
C LYS A 9 -9.71 -4.40 0.01
N PRO A 10 -9.09 -3.56 0.87
CA PRO A 10 -8.79 -3.97 2.24
C PRO A 10 -10.06 -4.32 3.01
N ASN A 11 -10.00 -5.39 3.79
CA ASN A 11 -11.08 -5.88 4.64
C ASN A 11 -10.91 -5.48 6.11
N TRP A 12 -10.10 -4.46 6.39
CA TRP A 12 -9.84 -3.97 7.73
C TRP A 12 -11.06 -3.29 8.37
N CYS A 13 -11.10 -3.31 9.71
CA CYS A 13 -12.16 -2.69 10.49
C CYS A 13 -12.28 -1.18 10.21
N PRO A 14 -13.49 -0.59 10.31
CA PRO A 14 -13.65 0.85 10.25
C PRO A 14 -12.79 1.55 11.30
N GLY A 15 -12.00 2.55 10.88
CA GLY A 15 -11.06 3.25 11.75
C GLY A 15 -9.71 2.57 11.94
N CYS A 16 -9.43 1.46 11.24
CA CYS A 16 -8.10 0.82 11.29
C CYS A 16 -7.00 1.77 10.81
N GLY A 17 -5.88 1.83 11.53
CA GLY A 17 -4.72 2.66 11.18
C GLY A 17 -4.01 2.21 9.89
N ASP A 18 -4.15 0.94 9.51
CA ASP A 18 -3.47 0.37 8.33
C ASP A 18 -3.92 1.01 7.01
N PHE A 19 -5.13 1.57 6.96
CA PHE A 19 -5.56 2.41 5.83
C PHE A 19 -4.65 3.63 5.65
N GLY A 20 -4.24 4.25 6.75
CA GLY A 20 -3.31 5.39 6.75
C GLY A 20 -1.90 4.98 6.35
N ILE A 21 -1.42 3.84 6.85
CA ILE A 21 -0.10 3.29 6.49
C ILE A 21 -0.04 2.94 5.00
N LEU A 22 -1.06 2.26 4.47
CA LEU A 22 -1.15 1.91 3.05
C LEU A 22 -1.14 3.17 2.16
N LEU A 23 -1.88 4.20 2.56
CA LEU A 23 -1.89 5.48 1.84
C LEU A 23 -0.51 6.15 1.85
N ALA A 24 0.16 6.19 3.00
CA ALA A 24 1.49 6.77 3.13
C ALA A 24 2.54 6.01 2.31
N LEU A 25 2.51 4.67 2.33
CA LEU A 25 3.40 3.81 1.55
C LEU A 25 3.23 4.07 0.04
N LYS A 26 1.98 4.09 -0.45
CA LYS A 26 1.69 4.38 -1.87
C LYS A 26 2.22 5.76 -2.28
N LYS A 27 2.02 6.79 -1.44
CA LYS A 27 2.54 8.14 -1.71
C LYS A 27 4.06 8.17 -1.79
N ALA A 28 4.74 7.54 -0.83
CA ALA A 28 6.21 7.52 -0.80
C ALA A 28 6.81 6.87 -2.06
N ILE A 29 6.24 5.75 -2.53
CA ILE A 29 6.71 5.08 -3.75
C ILE A 29 6.56 5.99 -4.98
N ILE A 30 5.41 6.67 -5.09
CA ILE A 30 5.12 7.61 -6.18
C ILE A 30 6.07 8.82 -6.14
N GLU A 31 6.27 9.42 -4.96
CA GLU A 31 7.17 10.57 -4.76
C GLU A 31 8.64 10.24 -5.07
N LEU A 32 9.07 9.02 -4.77
CA LEU A 32 10.41 8.53 -5.11
C LEU A 32 10.55 8.12 -6.59
N GLY A 33 9.47 8.11 -7.36
CA GLY A 33 9.49 7.74 -8.78
C GLY A 33 9.84 6.27 -9.04
N ILE A 34 9.63 5.38 -8.07
CA ILE A 34 9.96 3.95 -8.20
C ILE A 34 8.85 3.27 -8.99
N ALA A 35 9.25 2.49 -10.00
CA ALA A 35 8.33 1.71 -10.81
C ALA A 35 7.74 0.52 -10.01
N PRO A 36 6.44 0.15 -10.17
CA PRO A 36 5.84 -1.01 -9.53
C PRO A 36 6.60 -2.30 -9.81
N GLU A 37 7.07 -2.51 -11.04
CA GLU A 37 7.87 -3.68 -11.43
C GLU A 37 9.24 -3.75 -10.72
N ASN A 38 9.71 -2.64 -10.17
CA ASN A 38 10.92 -2.54 -9.36
C ASN A 38 10.62 -2.49 -7.86
N THR A 39 9.37 -2.78 -7.45
CA THR A 39 8.94 -2.72 -6.05
C THR A 39 8.44 -4.09 -5.59
N ALA A 40 8.91 -4.56 -4.44
CA ALA A 40 8.39 -5.74 -3.77
C ALA A 40 7.96 -5.40 -2.34
N ILE A 41 6.73 -5.74 -1.96
CA ILE A 41 6.20 -5.60 -0.61
C ILE A 41 6.07 -7.00 -0.02
N ILE A 42 6.75 -7.23 1.11
CA ILE A 42 6.76 -8.52 1.81
C ILE A 42 6.22 -8.28 3.23
N SER A 43 5.19 -9.02 3.62
CA SER A 43 4.59 -8.97 4.95
C SER A 43 4.67 -10.32 5.66
N GLY A 44 4.43 -10.30 6.98
CA GLY A 44 4.24 -11.51 7.78
C GLY A 44 2.80 -12.03 7.70
N ILE A 45 2.35 -12.69 8.76
CA ILE A 45 0.95 -13.12 8.92
C ILE A 45 0.26 -12.21 9.94
N GLY A 46 -0.85 -11.59 9.54
CA GLY A 46 -1.64 -10.72 10.41
C GLY A 46 -2.63 -9.88 9.61
N CYS A 47 -3.30 -8.96 10.30
CA CYS A 47 -4.09 -7.92 9.63
C CYS A 47 -3.21 -6.86 8.97
N SER A 48 -1.96 -6.70 9.40
CA SER A 48 -0.99 -5.84 8.72
C SER A 48 -0.72 -6.26 7.28
#